data_AF-A0A969C5A1-F1
#
_entry.id   AF-A0A969C5A1-F1
#
_cell.length_a   1.000
_cell.length_b   1.000
_cell.length_c   1.000
_cell.angle_alpha   90.00
_cell.angle_beta   90.00
_cell.angle_gamma   90.00
#
_symmetry.space_group_name_H-M   'P 1'
#
loop_
_entity.id
_entity.type
_entity.pdbx_description
1 polymer ?
#
loop_
_entity_poly.entity_id
_entity_poly.type
_entity_poly.pdbx_seq_one_letter_code
_entity_poly.pdbx_strand_id
1 'polypeptide(L)' 'MCGIIGYVGKKSASPILLEGLRRLEYRGYDSAGVAVLGHDALQWRKRKG' A
#
# COMPACT_ATOMS: atom_id res chain seq x y z
N MET A 1 -4.34 4.31 -15.24
CA MET A 1 -5.12 5.00 -14.18
C MET A 1 -4.50 4.58 -12.84
N CYS A 2 -4.65 5.36 -11.76
CA CYS A 2 -3.99 5.07 -10.47
C CYS A 2 -5.04 4.82 -9.38
N GLY A 3 -4.72 3.92 -8.44
CA GLY A 3 -5.49 3.67 -7.22
C GLY A 3 -4.64 3.98 -5.98
N ILE A 4 -5.26 4.57 -4.95
CA ILE A 4 -4.59 4.91 -3.68
C ILE A 4 -5.46 4.41 -2.53
N ILE A 5 -4.83 3.81 -1.52
CA ILE A 5 -5.47 3.45 -0.25
C ILE A 5 -4.58 3.90 0.92
N GLY A 6 -5.20 4.33 2.01
CA GLY A 6 -4.55 4.63 3.28
C GLY A 6 -5.24 3.92 4.45
N TYR A 7 -4.48 3.65 5.51
CA TYR A 7 -5.00 3.08 6.75
C TYR A 7 -4.40 3.81 7.95
N VAL A 8 -5.24 4.14 8.93
CA VAL A 8 -4.84 4.69 10.23
C VAL A 8 -5.51 3.87 11.32
N GLY A 9 -4.72 3.31 12.24
CA GLY A 9 -5.25 2.53 13.35
C GLY A 9 -4.18 1.68 14.03
N LYS A 10 -4.63 0.87 15.00
CA LYS A 10 -3.74 0.07 15.86
C LYS A 10 -3.29 -1.26 15.25
N LYS A 11 -3.88 -1.69 14.13
CA LYS A 11 -3.52 -2.95 13.46
C LYS A 11 -2.28 -2.73 12.58
N SER A 12 -1.58 -3.81 12.24
CA SER A 12 -0.52 -3.75 11.24
C SER A 12 -1.07 -3.25 9.90
N ALA A 13 -0.52 -2.16 9.39
CA ALA A 13 -1.01 -1.51 8.17
C ALA A 13 -0.71 -2.33 6.90
N SER A 14 0.42 -3.04 6.85
CA SER A 14 0.88 -3.78 5.66
C SER A 14 -0.17 -4.73 5.06
N PRO A 15 -0.78 -5.67 5.82
CA PRO A 15 -1.80 -6.57 5.25
C PRO A 15 -3.06 -5.84 4.77
N ILE A 16 -3.44 -4.75 5.44
CA ILE A 16 -4.62 -3.95 5.09
C ILE A 16 -4.39 -3.20 3.78
N LEU A 17 -3.21 -2.57 3.64
CA LEU A 17 -2.81 -1.86 2.43
C LEU A 17 -2.70 -2.82 1.23
N LEU A 18 -2.13 -4.01 1.43
CA LEU A 18 -2.02 -5.02 0.37
C LEU A 18 -3.38 -5.50 -0.13
N GLU A 19 -4.30 -5.84 0.78
CA GLU A 19 -5.67 -6.24 0.42
C GLU A 19 -6.42 -5.11 -0.30
N GLY A 20 -6.26 -3.87 0.18
CA GLY A 20 -6.85 -2.70 -0.44
C GLY A 20 -6.33 -2.42 -1.85
N LEU A 21 -5.02 -2.51 -2.05
CA LEU A 21 -4.39 -2.38 -3.37
C LEU A 21 -4.89 -3.47 -4.33
N ARG A 22 -5.03 -4.71 -3.85
CA ARG A 22 -5.55 -5.83 -4.65
C ARG A 22 -6.96 -5.55 -5.18
N ARG A 23 -7.82 -4.95 -4.35
CA ARG A 23 -9.16 -4.50 -4.77
C ARG A 23 -9.15 -3.36 -5.78
N LEU A 24 -8.05 -2.61 -5.86
CA LEU A 24 -7.87 -1.48 -6.78
C LEU A 24 -7.09 -1.85 -8.06
N GLU A 25 -6.67 -3.11 -8.24
CA GLU A 25 -5.91 -3.56 -9.42
C GLU A 25 -6.60 -3.22 -10.75
N TYR A 26 -7.94 -3.24 -10.79
CA TYR A 26 -8.71 -2.85 -11.97
C TYR A 26 -8.46 -1.41 -12.44
N ARG A 27 -7.95 -0.52 -11.56
CA ARG A 27 -7.59 0.86 -11.90
C ARG A 27 -6.18 0.98 -12.45
N GLY A 28 -5.28 0.06 -12.12
CA GLY A 28 -3.88 0.11 -12.54
C GLY A 28 -3.06 -1.07 -12.01
N TYR A 29 -2.32 -1.69 -12.92
CA TYR A 29 -1.53 -2.91 -12.67
C TYR A 29 -0.04 -2.75 -13.09
N ASP A 30 0.34 -1.60 -13.65
CA ASP A 30 1.70 -1.36 -14.17
C ASP A 30 2.76 -1.20 -13.06
N SER A 31 2.34 -0.85 -11.84
CA SER A 31 3.23 -0.72 -10.67
C SER A 31 2.44 -0.66 -9.38
N ALA A 32 3.11 -0.96 -8.27
CA ALA A 32 2.56 -0.80 -6.92
C ALA A 32 3.62 -0.29 -5.94
N GLY A 33 3.18 0.43 -4.91
CA GLY A 33 4.03 0.87 -3.82
C GLY A 33 3.27 1.00 -2.51
N VAL A 34 3.96 0.76 -1.40
CA VAL A 34 3.42 0.88 -0.05
C VAL A 34 4.43 1.62 0.82
N ALA A 35 3.91 2.45 1.73
CA ALA A 35 4.67 3.11 2.77
C ALA A 35 3.95 2.93 4.11
N VAL A 36 4.70 2.53 5.13
CA VAL A 36 4.20 2.27 6.48
C VAL A 36 5.09 2.96 7.48
N LEU A 37 4.49 3.73 8.38
CA LEU A 37 5.20 4.35 9.49
C LEU A 37 5.48 3.30 10.57
N GLY A 38 6.75 2.93 10.75
CA GLY A 38 7.21 2.10 11.87
C GLY A 38 7.60 2.94 13.09
N HIS A 39 8.16 2.31 14.12
CA HIS A 39 8.58 3.00 15.35
C HIS A 39 9.64 4.07 15.11
N ASP A 40 10.67 3.78 14.31
CA ASP A 40 11.82 4.69 14.14
C ASP A 40 11.79 5.47 12.83
N ALA A 41 11.15 4.92 11.79
CA ALA A 41 11.19 5.50 10.46
C ALA A 41 10.04 5.02 9.56
N LEU A 42 9.77 5.82 8.52
CA LEU A 42 8.92 5.44 7.40
C LEU A 42 9.61 4.35 6.58
N GLN A 43 9.00 3.17 6.53
CA GLN A 43 9.44 2.08 5.66
C GLN A 43 8.62 2.10 4.38
N TRP A 44 9.28 2.03 3.23
CA TRP A 44 8.58 2.02 1.95
C TRP A 44 9.21 1.04 0.95
N ARG A 45 8.37 0.53 0.06
CA ARG A 45 8.77 -0.33 -1.05
C ARG A 45 7.89 0.00 -2.27
N LYS A 46 8.50 -0.01 -3.45
CA LYS A 46 7.79 0.08 -4.73
C LYS A 46 8.34 -0.94 -5.69
N ARG A 47 7.49 -1.44 -6.59
CA ARG A 47 7.88 -2.36 -7.65
C ARG A 47 7.07 -2.06 -8.90
N LYS A 48 7.70 -2.17 -10.06
CA LYS A 48 7.00 -2.23 -11.34
C LYS A 48 6.31 -3.60 -11.46
N GLY A 49 5.11 -3.60 -12.07
CA GLY A 49 4.37 -4.82 -12.40
C GLY A 49 5.12 -5.68 -13.41
#